data_AF-A0A1M6CX95-F1
#
_entry.id   AF-A0A1M6CX95-F1
#
_cell.length_a   1.000
_cell.length_b   1.000
_cell.length_c   1.000
_cell.angle_alpha   90.00
_cell.angle_beta   90.00
_cell.angle_gamma   90.00
#
_symmetry.space_group_name_H-M   'P 1'
#
loop_
_entity.id
_entity.type
_entity.pdbx_description
1 polymer ?
#
loop_
_entity_poly.entity_id
_entity_poly.type
_entity_poly.pdbx_seq_one_letter_code
_entity_poly.pdbx_strand_id
1 'polypeptide(L)'
;MGDVLNFKCPCCGAKLTFSGKTEEMTCEYCDASFSIEQAKAAQEAEEQDAASSSMTWTTTEQLLIQDENGKVKGYRCPSCSAEMVADDNTAATECPYCGNQAIIPESFSGLYKPDYVVPFSVDKESAKGKLKDFVKGKKLLPKSFTSGNRIENITGLYVPFWLYSCKADGTVTFEGVKKSTREDARYTYEKKDFYRVRRSGEMTFEKIPVDASSKMDATVMESLEPFDMTKAVKYDAAYFSGYLADRYDIAENDARPRANERVKNTFRDKMREQVSGYDTVDAKAENINLSDAKAEYAMLPVWMMTTKYEGTSYTFGINGQTGEMVGSLPVDKGLYWLRFVIGMAVSFAIILLLILFFGKSGITIKGAVIDLVISAIIGFIYVSILKGGMSNVQKSRAAARYMNDSSYKKGKAVDIFMYSKTEKKEKQKQ
;
A
#
# COMPACT_ATOMS: atom_id res chain seq x y z
N MET A 1 -1.68 23.15 -40.52
CA MET A 1 -2.16 23.37 -39.13
C MET A 1 -0.94 23.20 -38.25
N GLY A 2 -0.45 24.28 -37.63
CA GLY A 2 0.76 24.24 -36.82
C GLY A 2 0.50 23.57 -35.49
N ASP A 3 1.35 22.62 -35.11
CA ASP A 3 1.34 22.02 -33.77
C ASP A 3 1.50 23.11 -32.72
N VAL A 4 0.48 23.30 -31.89
CA VAL A 4 0.55 24.19 -30.74
C VAL A 4 1.36 23.47 -29.66
N LEU A 5 2.68 23.67 -29.67
CA LEU A 5 3.58 23.21 -28.61
C LEU A 5 3.16 23.86 -27.28
N ASN A 6 2.58 23.08 -26.38
CA ASN A 6 2.20 23.53 -25.03
C ASN A 6 3.40 23.36 -24.08
N PHE A 7 4.21 24.41 -23.94
CA PHE A 7 5.31 24.44 -22.98
C PHE A 7 4.81 24.64 -21.55
N LYS A 8 5.33 23.82 -20.61
CA LYS A 8 5.03 23.93 -19.17
C LYS A 8 6.15 24.65 -18.43
N CYS A 9 5.79 25.39 -17.39
CA CYS A 9 6.71 26.12 -16.54
C CYS A 9 7.48 25.16 -15.61
N PRO A 10 8.83 25.14 -15.63
CA PRO A 10 9.62 24.27 -14.75
C PRO A 10 9.49 24.59 -13.25
N CYS A 11 9.07 25.81 -12.91
CA CYS A 11 8.93 26.24 -11.51
C CYS A 11 7.58 25.83 -10.89
N CYS A 12 6.51 25.78 -11.67
CA CYS A 12 5.16 25.60 -11.12
C CYS A 12 4.19 24.75 -11.98
N GLY A 13 4.62 24.25 -13.13
CA GLY A 13 3.83 23.39 -14.01
C GLY A 13 2.73 24.08 -14.82
N ALA A 14 2.55 25.39 -14.67
CA ALA A 14 1.57 26.16 -15.44
C ALA A 14 2.03 26.36 -16.90
N LYS A 15 1.09 26.71 -17.80
CA LYS A 15 1.43 27.00 -19.21
C LYS A 15 2.33 28.23 -19.31
N LEU A 16 3.34 28.17 -20.18
CA LEU A 16 4.16 29.30 -20.55
C LEU A 16 3.57 30.05 -21.75
N THR A 17 3.62 31.37 -21.72
CA THR A 17 3.14 32.26 -22.79
C THR A 17 4.34 32.97 -23.42
N PHE A 18 4.40 33.01 -24.76
CA PHE A 18 5.48 33.71 -25.46
C PHE A 18 5.23 35.22 -25.49
N SER A 19 6.21 36.00 -25.04
CA SER A 19 6.21 37.47 -25.13
C SER A 19 7.06 37.93 -26.31
N GLY A 20 6.40 38.34 -27.40
CA GLY A 20 7.07 38.87 -28.60
C GLY A 20 7.85 40.18 -28.39
N LYS A 21 7.76 40.82 -27.22
CA LYS A 21 8.54 42.02 -26.88
C LYS A 21 9.91 41.71 -26.30
N THR A 22 10.04 40.57 -25.64
CA THR A 22 11.26 40.17 -24.89
C THR A 22 11.90 38.92 -25.47
N GLU A 23 11.27 38.27 -26.47
CA GLU A 23 11.68 36.97 -27.03
C GLU A 23 11.82 35.86 -25.97
N GLU A 24 11.09 36.01 -24.86
CA GLU A 24 11.09 35.09 -23.71
C GLU A 24 9.69 34.48 -23.49
N MET A 25 9.67 33.31 -22.88
CA MET A 25 8.51 32.57 -22.40
C MET A 25 8.26 32.93 -20.94
N THR A 26 7.15 33.58 -20.63
CA THR A 26 6.79 34.01 -19.27
C THR A 26 5.69 33.13 -18.66
N CYS A 27 5.76 32.91 -17.36
CA CYS A 27 4.74 32.20 -16.60
C CYS A 27 3.85 33.18 -15.84
N GLU A 28 2.57 33.24 -16.18
CA GLU A 28 1.59 34.13 -15.51
C GLU A 28 1.25 33.72 -14.06
N TYR A 29 1.69 32.54 -13.63
CA TYR A 29 1.38 32.02 -12.29
C TYR A 29 2.50 32.24 -11.26
N CYS A 30 3.76 32.25 -11.70
CA CYS A 30 4.91 32.41 -10.82
C CYS A 30 5.88 33.52 -11.25
N ASP A 31 5.51 34.30 -12.28
CA ASP A 31 6.26 35.42 -12.86
C ASP A 31 7.69 35.08 -13.34
N ALA A 32 8.02 33.79 -13.46
CA ALA A 32 9.29 33.35 -14.01
C ALA A 32 9.34 33.55 -15.53
N SER A 33 10.48 34.03 -16.04
CA SER A 33 10.77 34.13 -17.47
C SER A 33 11.89 33.16 -17.88
N PHE A 34 11.74 32.59 -19.07
CA PHE A 34 12.66 31.61 -19.64
C PHE A 34 12.91 31.95 -21.11
N SER A 35 14.14 31.77 -21.60
CA SER A 35 14.37 31.77 -23.05
C SER A 35 13.67 30.57 -23.72
N ILE A 36 13.41 30.66 -25.02
CA ILE A 36 12.81 29.56 -25.80
C ILE A 36 13.67 28.28 -25.70
N GLU A 37 15.00 28.41 -25.72
CA GLU A 37 15.91 27.27 -25.59
C GLU A 37 15.83 26.61 -24.21
N GLN A 38 15.72 27.40 -23.14
CA GLN A 38 15.54 26.88 -21.78
C GLN A 38 14.19 26.20 -21.60
N ALA A 39 13.11 26.75 -22.19
CA ALA A 39 11.79 26.14 -22.16
C ALA A 39 11.75 24.81 -22.93
N LYS A 40 12.42 24.74 -24.10
CA LYS A 40 12.59 23.50 -24.87
C LYS A 40 13.42 22.47 -24.13
N ALA A 41 14.59 22.85 -23.61
CA ALA A 41 15.44 21.93 -22.85
C ALA A 41 14.74 21.37 -21.60
N ALA A 42 13.93 22.19 -20.92
CA ALA A 42 13.15 21.73 -19.77
C ALA A 42 12.01 20.79 -20.17
N GLN A 43 11.33 21.06 -21.29
CA GLN A 43 10.30 20.16 -21.81
C GLN A 43 10.89 18.85 -22.33
N GLU A 44 12.03 18.89 -23.04
CA GLU A 44 12.76 17.70 -23.49
C GLU A 44 13.28 16.89 -22.30
N ALA A 45 13.71 17.53 -21.21
CA ALA A 45 14.06 16.84 -19.97
C ALA A 45 12.83 16.18 -19.30
N GLU A 46 11.67 16.85 -19.28
CA GLU A 46 10.41 16.27 -18.79
C GLU A 46 9.92 15.11 -19.67
N GLU A 47 10.09 15.22 -20.99
CA GLU A 47 9.76 14.18 -21.98
C GLU A 47 10.75 13.01 -21.93
N GLN A 48 12.04 13.24 -21.66
CA GLN A 48 13.04 12.20 -21.43
C GLN A 48 12.86 11.50 -20.08
N ASP A 49 12.47 12.22 -19.02
CA ASP A 49 12.06 11.63 -17.75
C ASP A 49 10.75 10.83 -17.91
N ALA A 50 9.82 11.27 -18.77
CA ALA A 50 8.64 10.51 -19.13
C ALA A 50 8.95 9.30 -20.04
N ALA A 51 9.90 9.40 -20.97
CA ALA A 51 10.30 8.33 -21.86
C ALA A 51 11.21 7.28 -21.18
N SER A 52 12.03 7.68 -20.19
CA SER A 52 12.79 6.74 -19.34
C SER A 52 11.89 5.91 -18.41
N SER A 53 10.59 6.24 -18.34
CA SER A 53 9.58 5.44 -17.63
C SER A 53 9.06 4.24 -18.43
N SER A 54 9.50 4.05 -19.69
CA SER A 54 9.32 2.83 -20.47
C SER A 54 10.23 1.70 -19.94
N MET A 55 9.95 1.29 -18.71
CA MET A 55 10.59 0.14 -18.06
C MET A 55 10.04 -1.13 -18.73
N THR A 56 10.75 -1.63 -19.73
CA THR A 56 10.36 -2.85 -20.46
C THR A 56 10.79 -4.07 -19.66
N TRP A 57 9.85 -4.94 -19.33
CA TRP A 57 10.11 -6.21 -18.65
C TRP A 57 10.17 -7.33 -19.69
N THR A 58 11.07 -8.28 -19.47
CA THR A 58 11.14 -9.49 -20.28
C THR A 58 10.33 -10.59 -19.59
N THR A 59 9.34 -11.13 -20.30
CA THR A 59 8.39 -12.13 -19.79
C THR A 59 8.56 -13.43 -20.58
N THR A 60 8.54 -14.57 -19.89
CA THR A 60 8.55 -15.89 -20.55
C THR A 60 7.21 -16.12 -21.28
N GLU A 61 7.24 -16.73 -22.46
CA GLU A 61 6.00 -17.18 -23.12
C GLU A 61 5.23 -18.15 -22.23
N GLN A 62 3.95 -17.84 -21.98
CA GLN A 62 3.11 -18.66 -21.13
C GLN A 62 2.54 -19.84 -21.89
N LEU A 63 2.95 -21.03 -21.47
CA LEU A 63 2.39 -22.28 -21.95
C LEU A 63 1.09 -22.60 -21.20
N LEU A 64 0.14 -23.23 -21.88
CA LEU A 64 -1.05 -23.79 -21.26
C LEU A 64 -0.80 -25.25 -20.86
N ILE A 65 -1.15 -25.58 -19.62
CA ILE A 65 -1.30 -26.96 -19.16
C ILE A 65 -2.69 -27.42 -19.58
N GLN A 66 -2.74 -28.55 -20.29
CA GLN A 66 -3.95 -29.15 -20.80
C GLN A 66 -4.00 -30.62 -20.38
N ASP A 67 -5.22 -31.16 -20.21
CA ASP A 67 -5.44 -32.59 -20.09
C ASP A 67 -5.31 -33.29 -21.46
N GLU A 68 -5.48 -34.61 -21.47
CA GLU A 68 -5.49 -35.46 -22.67
C GLU A 68 -6.51 -35.03 -23.74
N ASN A 69 -7.53 -34.25 -23.37
CA ASN A 69 -8.57 -33.71 -24.24
C ASN A 69 -8.37 -32.22 -24.57
N GLY A 70 -7.23 -31.63 -24.20
CA GLY A 70 -6.93 -30.21 -24.46
C GLY A 70 -7.63 -29.23 -23.50
N LYS A 71 -8.24 -29.70 -22.41
CA LYS A 71 -9.02 -28.88 -21.47
C LYS A 71 -8.58 -29.09 -20.02
N VAL A 72 -9.09 -28.28 -19.10
CA VAL A 72 -8.96 -28.52 -17.65
C VAL A 72 -10.30 -28.30 -16.98
N LYS A 73 -10.66 -29.15 -16.02
CA LYS A 73 -11.91 -29.01 -15.28
C LYS A 73 -11.76 -27.97 -14.17
N GLY A 74 -12.84 -27.27 -13.89
CA GLY A 74 -12.87 -26.28 -12.85
C GLY A 74 -14.26 -25.70 -12.66
N TYR A 75 -14.31 -24.49 -12.13
CA TYR A 75 -15.53 -23.80 -11.75
C TYR A 75 -15.48 -22.34 -12.20
N ARG A 76 -16.57 -21.86 -12.79
CA ARG A 76 -16.81 -20.42 -13.00
C ARG A 76 -17.80 -19.91 -11.96
N CYS A 77 -17.45 -18.80 -11.31
CA CYS A 77 -18.38 -18.11 -10.42
C CYS A 77 -19.23 -17.08 -11.22
N PRO A 78 -20.57 -17.17 -11.24
CA PRO A 78 -21.41 -16.19 -11.94
C PRO A 78 -21.46 -14.82 -11.25
N SER A 79 -21.05 -14.72 -9.98
CA SER A 79 -21.12 -13.46 -9.21
C SER A 79 -19.86 -12.59 -9.33
N CYS A 80 -18.69 -13.19 -9.49
CA CYS A 80 -17.42 -12.45 -9.59
C CYS A 80 -16.58 -12.85 -10.81
N SER A 81 -17.08 -13.79 -11.62
CA SER A 81 -16.41 -14.32 -12.82
C SER A 81 -15.04 -14.95 -12.56
N ALA A 82 -14.77 -15.37 -11.31
CA ALA A 82 -13.57 -16.15 -11.00
C ALA A 82 -13.60 -17.49 -11.75
N GLU A 83 -12.47 -17.85 -12.36
CA GLU A 83 -12.28 -19.09 -13.09
C GLU A 83 -11.22 -19.93 -12.37
N MET A 84 -11.68 -20.95 -11.66
CA MET A 84 -10.83 -21.74 -10.76
C MET A 84 -10.72 -23.16 -11.28
N VAL A 85 -9.51 -23.62 -11.56
CA VAL A 85 -9.21 -25.00 -11.94
C VAL A 85 -9.11 -25.85 -10.68
N ALA A 86 -9.58 -27.09 -10.76
CA ALA A 86 -9.56 -28.05 -9.66
C ALA A 86 -9.15 -29.43 -10.19
N ASP A 87 -8.56 -30.26 -9.32
CA ASP A 87 -8.37 -31.68 -9.65
C ASP A 87 -9.70 -32.45 -9.57
N ASP A 88 -9.72 -33.69 -10.07
CA ASP A 88 -10.93 -34.52 -10.09
C ASP A 88 -11.48 -34.85 -8.68
N ASN A 89 -10.66 -34.72 -7.63
CA ASN A 89 -11.01 -35.03 -6.25
C ASN A 89 -11.35 -33.78 -5.42
N THR A 90 -11.19 -32.59 -5.98
CA THR A 90 -11.36 -31.30 -5.30
C THR A 90 -12.67 -30.68 -5.73
N ALA A 91 -13.66 -30.75 -4.85
CA ALA A 91 -14.94 -30.10 -5.05
C ALA A 91 -15.02 -28.81 -4.22
N ALA A 92 -15.28 -27.69 -4.90
CA ALA A 92 -15.70 -26.47 -4.23
C ALA A 92 -17.22 -26.39 -4.17
N THR A 93 -17.77 -25.99 -3.03
CA THR A 93 -19.22 -25.75 -2.86
C THR A 93 -19.55 -24.27 -2.73
N GLU A 94 -18.52 -23.43 -2.56
CA GLU A 94 -18.63 -21.97 -2.55
C GLU A 94 -17.41 -21.32 -3.20
N CYS A 95 -17.61 -20.13 -3.77
CA CYS A 95 -16.54 -19.33 -4.32
C CYS A 95 -15.69 -18.72 -3.18
N PRO A 96 -14.37 -18.97 -3.14
CA PRO A 96 -13.47 -18.44 -2.10
C PRO A 96 -13.38 -16.91 -2.11
N TYR A 97 -13.57 -16.27 -3.27
CA TYR A 97 -13.49 -14.81 -3.40
C TYR A 97 -14.73 -14.09 -2.87
N CYS A 98 -15.94 -14.50 -3.29
CA CYS A 98 -17.17 -13.76 -3.00
C CYS A 98 -18.19 -14.50 -2.11
N GLY A 99 -17.91 -15.77 -1.75
CA GLY A 99 -18.79 -16.60 -0.94
C GLY A 99 -20.09 -17.04 -1.65
N ASN A 100 -20.14 -16.95 -2.99
CA ASN A 100 -21.29 -17.43 -3.76
C ASN A 100 -21.30 -18.96 -3.82
N GLN A 101 -22.42 -19.58 -3.45
CA GLN A 101 -22.58 -21.04 -3.44
C GLN A 101 -22.92 -21.62 -4.81
N ALA A 102 -23.46 -20.80 -5.72
CA ALA A 102 -23.82 -21.22 -7.07
C ALA A 102 -22.62 -21.14 -8.02
N ILE A 103 -21.55 -21.90 -7.77
CA ILE A 103 -20.44 -22.05 -8.70
C ILE A 103 -20.78 -23.11 -9.76
N ILE A 104 -20.41 -22.84 -11.02
CA ILE A 104 -20.80 -23.66 -12.16
C ILE A 104 -19.58 -24.48 -12.61
N PRO A 105 -19.65 -25.82 -12.61
CA PRO A 105 -18.60 -26.64 -13.20
C PRO A 105 -18.43 -26.31 -14.68
N GLU A 106 -17.20 -26.06 -15.11
CA GLU A 106 -16.85 -25.68 -16.48
C GLU A 106 -15.50 -26.29 -16.88
N SER A 107 -15.29 -26.46 -18.18
CA SER A 107 -13.99 -26.88 -18.73
C SER A 107 -13.33 -25.72 -19.46
N PHE A 108 -12.10 -25.39 -19.06
CA PHE A 108 -11.32 -24.30 -19.63
C PHE A 108 -10.32 -24.81 -20.66
N SER A 109 -9.78 -23.92 -21.49
CA SER A 109 -8.75 -24.22 -22.51
C SER A 109 -7.39 -24.63 -21.93
N GLY A 110 -7.22 -24.51 -20.61
CA GLY A 110 -6.01 -24.86 -19.89
C GLY A 110 -5.75 -23.95 -18.68
N LEU A 111 -4.86 -24.39 -17.79
CA LEU A 111 -4.28 -23.57 -16.73
C LEU A 111 -2.96 -23.01 -17.24
N TYR A 112 -2.68 -21.73 -17.06
CA TYR A 112 -1.38 -21.18 -17.41
C TYR A 112 -0.29 -21.82 -16.56
N LYS A 113 0.78 -22.30 -17.20
CA LYS A 113 1.89 -22.97 -16.54
C LYS A 113 2.72 -21.95 -15.76
N PRO A 114 2.79 -22.02 -14.42
CA PRO A 114 3.68 -21.17 -13.67
C PRO A 114 5.13 -21.62 -13.83
N ASP A 115 6.05 -20.67 -13.78
CA ASP A 115 7.48 -20.92 -13.65
C ASP A 115 7.78 -21.49 -12.25
N TYR A 116 7.07 -20.99 -11.23
CA TYR A 116 7.24 -21.42 -9.83
C TYR A 116 5.93 -21.64 -9.08
N VAL A 117 5.99 -22.52 -8.08
CA VAL A 117 4.93 -22.72 -7.11
C VAL A 117 5.55 -22.61 -5.72
N VAL A 118 4.88 -21.92 -4.80
CA VAL A 118 5.22 -21.97 -3.38
C VAL A 118 4.29 -22.98 -2.71
N PRO A 119 4.77 -24.12 -2.19
CA PRO A 119 3.89 -25.13 -1.61
C PRO A 119 3.21 -24.64 -0.32
N PHE A 120 1.97 -25.11 -0.09
CA PHE A 120 1.33 -24.96 1.22
C PHE A 120 2.20 -25.57 2.32
N SER A 121 2.46 -24.80 3.37
CA SER A 121 3.14 -25.25 4.59
C SER A 121 2.21 -25.22 5.81
N VAL A 122 1.19 -24.37 5.78
CA VAL A 122 0.14 -24.27 6.81
C VAL A 122 -1.03 -25.13 6.41
N ASP A 123 -1.40 -26.08 7.27
CA ASP A 123 -2.55 -26.95 7.07
C ASP A 123 -3.89 -26.22 7.34
N LYS A 124 -4.99 -26.83 6.91
CA LYS A 124 -6.33 -26.27 7.02
C LYS A 124 -6.76 -26.00 8.46
N GLU A 125 -6.43 -26.86 9.41
CA GLU A 125 -6.85 -26.72 10.82
C GLU A 125 -6.08 -25.60 11.51
N SER A 126 -4.78 -25.47 11.22
CA SER A 126 -3.97 -24.32 11.64
C SER A 126 -4.54 -23.00 11.11
N ALA A 127 -4.95 -22.95 9.83
CA ALA A 127 -5.57 -21.78 9.22
C ALA A 127 -6.91 -21.42 9.89
N LYS A 128 -7.76 -22.41 10.18
CA LYS A 128 -9.00 -22.21 10.96
C LYS A 128 -8.69 -21.65 12.36
N GLY A 129 -7.67 -22.18 13.03
CA GLY A 129 -7.23 -21.69 14.34
C GLY A 129 -6.87 -20.21 14.32
N LYS A 130 -6.07 -19.77 13.35
CA LYS A 130 -5.71 -18.36 13.15
C LYS A 130 -6.93 -17.46 12.94
N LEU A 131 -7.89 -17.91 12.14
CA LEU A 131 -9.13 -17.16 11.92
C LEU A 131 -9.99 -17.09 13.19
N LYS A 132 -10.10 -18.18 13.96
CA LYS A 132 -10.80 -18.21 15.26
C LYS A 132 -10.16 -17.23 16.25
N ASP A 133 -8.83 -17.21 16.33
CA ASP A 133 -8.08 -16.31 17.20
C ASP A 133 -8.24 -14.85 16.80
N PHE A 134 -8.26 -14.55 15.49
CA PHE A 134 -8.49 -13.18 15.01
C PHE A 134 -9.85 -12.64 15.44
N VAL A 135 -10.90 -13.46 15.34
CA VAL A 135 -12.28 -13.09 15.69
C VAL A 135 -12.49 -13.02 17.21
N LYS A 136 -11.70 -13.77 18.00
CA LYS A 136 -11.84 -13.86 19.46
C LYS A 136 -11.56 -12.53 20.15
N GLY A 137 -12.37 -12.20 21.16
CA GLY A 137 -12.16 -11.04 22.05
C GLY A 137 -12.48 -9.67 21.45
N LYS A 138 -13.00 -9.60 20.22
CA LYS A 138 -13.36 -8.35 19.55
C LYS A 138 -14.61 -7.72 20.15
N LYS A 139 -14.44 -6.66 20.95
CA LYS A 139 -15.52 -6.00 21.72
C LYS A 139 -16.55 -5.23 20.87
N LEU A 140 -16.23 -4.94 19.61
CA LEU A 140 -17.08 -4.20 18.67
C LEU A 140 -17.72 -5.11 17.61
N LEU A 141 -17.45 -6.42 17.66
CA LEU A 141 -17.95 -7.36 16.68
C LEU A 141 -19.38 -7.81 17.04
N PRO A 142 -20.34 -7.72 16.10
CA PRO A 142 -21.69 -8.27 16.29
C PRO A 142 -21.64 -9.78 16.59
N LYS A 143 -22.37 -10.23 17.61
CA LYS A 143 -22.46 -11.68 17.93
C LYS A 143 -23.04 -12.49 16.77
N SER A 144 -23.98 -11.90 16.02
CA SER A 144 -24.60 -12.44 14.81
C SER A 144 -23.58 -12.78 13.71
N PHE A 145 -22.46 -12.06 13.64
CA PHE A 145 -21.38 -12.35 12.69
C PHE A 145 -20.67 -13.66 13.05
N THR A 146 -20.44 -13.91 14.33
CA THR A 146 -19.70 -15.09 14.81
C THR A 146 -20.54 -16.37 14.88
N SER A 147 -21.86 -16.24 15.03
CA SER A 147 -22.77 -17.39 15.18
C SER A 147 -22.95 -18.23 13.92
N GLY A 148 -22.57 -17.71 12.74
CA GLY A 148 -22.77 -18.39 11.46
C GLY A 148 -21.80 -19.55 11.17
N ASN A 149 -20.79 -19.80 12.02
CA ASN A 149 -19.79 -20.87 11.93
C ASN A 149 -19.18 -21.14 10.53
N ARG A 150 -19.10 -20.13 9.66
CA ARG A 150 -18.52 -20.27 8.31
C ARG A 150 -17.01 -20.49 8.28
N ILE A 151 -16.36 -20.40 9.44
CA ILE A 151 -14.93 -20.66 9.62
C ILE A 151 -14.54 -22.04 9.06
N GLU A 152 -15.47 -23.01 9.11
CA GLU A 152 -15.24 -24.36 8.59
C GLU A 152 -15.09 -24.42 7.05
N ASN A 153 -15.59 -23.42 6.33
CA ASN A 153 -15.56 -23.36 4.86
C ASN A 153 -14.28 -22.74 4.28
N ILE A 154 -13.25 -22.54 5.10
CA ILE A 154 -11.96 -22.04 4.60
C ILE A 154 -11.44 -22.96 3.48
N THR A 155 -11.07 -22.33 2.38
CA THR A 155 -10.70 -23.01 1.13
C THR A 155 -9.27 -22.64 0.77
N GLY A 156 -8.45 -23.65 0.45
CA GLY A 156 -7.08 -23.44 0.00
C GLY A 156 -7.07 -23.15 -1.49
N LEU A 157 -6.43 -22.04 -1.85
CA LEU A 157 -6.38 -21.52 -3.20
C LEU A 157 -4.94 -21.17 -3.56
N TYR A 158 -4.48 -21.67 -4.69
CA TYR A 158 -3.32 -21.13 -5.37
C TYR A 158 -3.75 -19.90 -6.16
N VAL A 159 -3.17 -18.76 -5.80
CA VAL A 159 -3.46 -17.46 -6.41
C VAL A 159 -2.33 -17.13 -7.39
N PRO A 160 -2.64 -16.62 -8.59
CA PRO A 160 -1.66 -16.28 -9.60
C PRO A 160 -0.96 -14.94 -9.30
N PHE A 161 0.36 -14.92 -9.39
CA PHE A 161 1.17 -13.72 -9.20
C PHE A 161 2.23 -13.58 -10.29
N TRP A 162 2.50 -12.33 -10.65
CA TRP A 162 3.68 -11.95 -11.41
C TRP A 162 4.82 -11.59 -10.47
N LEU A 163 5.97 -12.21 -10.64
CA LEU A 163 7.19 -11.98 -9.87
C LEU A 163 8.15 -11.09 -10.67
N TYR A 164 8.32 -9.85 -10.21
CA TYR A 164 9.15 -8.85 -10.87
C TYR A 164 10.53 -8.76 -10.19
N SER A 165 11.60 -9.02 -10.94
CA SER A 165 12.99 -8.84 -10.50
C SER A 165 13.69 -7.80 -11.35
N CYS A 166 14.33 -6.80 -10.74
CA CYS A 166 15.05 -5.77 -11.47
C CYS A 166 16.17 -5.16 -10.65
N LYS A 167 17.05 -4.46 -11.33
CA LYS A 167 18.04 -3.57 -10.75
C LYS A 167 17.58 -2.12 -10.92
N ALA A 168 17.51 -1.37 -9.84
CA ALA A 168 17.16 0.04 -9.84
C ALA A 168 18.41 0.88 -9.56
N ASP A 169 18.72 1.80 -10.47
CA ASP A 169 19.75 2.83 -10.29
C ASP A 169 19.13 4.21 -10.49
N GLY A 170 19.55 5.20 -9.71
CA GLY A 170 18.92 6.49 -9.85
C GLY A 170 19.35 7.55 -8.86
N THR A 171 18.68 8.68 -8.96
CA THR A 171 18.84 9.84 -8.10
C THR A 171 17.47 10.34 -7.64
N VAL A 172 17.35 10.64 -6.36
CA VAL A 172 16.23 11.41 -5.80
C VAL A 172 16.75 12.75 -5.30
N THR A 173 16.02 13.80 -5.65
CA THR A 173 16.25 15.18 -5.20
C THR A 173 15.17 15.57 -4.20
N PHE A 174 15.61 15.98 -3.02
CA PHE A 174 14.79 16.49 -1.94
C PHE A 174 15.04 17.98 -1.72
N GLU A 175 14.06 18.65 -1.12
CA GLU A 175 14.20 19.96 -0.51
C GLU A 175 14.30 19.77 1.01
N GLY A 176 15.46 20.06 1.59
CA GLY A 176 15.66 20.06 3.03
C GLY A 176 15.53 21.47 3.59
N VAL A 177 14.82 21.62 4.70
CA VAL A 177 14.68 22.93 5.38
C VAL A 177 15.30 22.84 6.77
N LYS A 178 16.18 23.79 7.09
CA LYS A 178 16.65 24.03 8.46
C LYS A 178 15.97 25.27 9.03
N LYS A 179 15.40 25.16 10.22
CA LYS A 179 14.73 26.23 10.94
C LYS A 179 15.64 26.71 12.07
N SER A 180 15.85 28.01 12.15
CA SER A 180 16.50 28.65 13.28
C SER A 180 15.65 29.80 13.78
N THR A 181 15.40 29.81 15.08
CA THR A 181 14.61 30.86 15.74
C THR A 181 15.55 31.77 16.50
N ARG A 182 15.40 33.08 16.28
CA ARG A 182 16.07 34.12 17.07
C ARG A 182 15.01 35.03 17.67
N GLU A 183 15.16 35.37 18.94
CA GLU A 183 14.25 36.27 19.62
C GLU A 183 14.95 37.52 20.11
N ASP A 184 14.28 38.67 19.95
CA ASP A 184 14.63 39.92 20.62
C ASP A 184 13.46 40.37 21.52
N ALA A 185 13.60 41.53 22.17
CA ALA A 185 12.62 42.05 23.14
C ALA A 185 11.20 42.26 22.58
N ARG A 186 11.06 42.49 21.27
CA ARG A 186 9.76 42.81 20.61
C ARG A 186 9.33 41.81 19.54
N TYR A 187 10.26 41.02 19.00
CA TYR A 187 10.01 40.20 17.82
C TYR A 187 10.64 38.81 17.95
N THR A 188 9.98 37.82 17.35
CA THR A 188 10.53 36.49 17.09
C THR A 188 10.80 36.38 15.59
N TYR A 189 12.03 36.06 15.23
CA TYR A 189 12.50 35.85 13.86
C TYR A 189 12.62 34.35 13.61
N GLU A 190 11.87 33.84 12.63
CA GLU A 190 11.93 32.46 12.17
C GLU A 190 12.67 32.44 10.82
N LYS A 191 13.94 32.02 10.81
CA LYS A 191 14.74 31.85 9.59
C LYS A 191 14.64 30.41 9.12
N LYS A 192 14.33 30.23 7.84
CA LYS A 192 14.27 28.95 7.13
C LYS A 192 15.34 28.94 6.05
N ASP A 193 16.30 28.05 6.17
CA ASP A 193 17.35 27.82 5.17
C ASP A 193 16.95 26.63 4.30
N PHE A 194 16.82 26.86 2.99
CA PHE A 194 16.40 25.87 2.01
C PHE A 194 17.62 25.26 1.32
N TYR A 195 17.65 23.93 1.24
CA TYR A 195 18.73 23.16 0.65
C TYR A 195 18.18 22.21 -0.41
N ARG A 196 18.88 22.10 -1.53
CA ARG A 196 18.66 21.04 -2.51
C ARG A 196 19.54 19.86 -2.16
N VAL A 197 18.91 18.77 -1.74
CA VAL A 197 19.55 17.57 -1.22
C VAL A 197 19.42 16.45 -2.26
N ARG A 198 20.53 16.08 -2.89
CA ARG A 198 20.58 15.05 -3.92
C ARG A 198 21.17 13.77 -3.34
N ARG A 199 20.45 12.65 -3.46
CA ARG A 199 20.92 11.32 -3.08
C ARG A 199 20.82 10.40 -4.28
N SER A 200 21.83 9.58 -4.50
CA SER A 200 21.82 8.57 -5.54
C SER A 200 22.19 7.21 -4.95
N GLY A 201 21.84 6.15 -5.66
CA GLY A 201 22.25 4.81 -5.30
C GLY A 201 21.74 3.78 -6.29
N GLU A 202 22.07 2.54 -5.95
CA GLU A 202 21.76 1.34 -6.72
C GLU A 202 21.25 0.29 -5.74
N MET A 203 20.22 -0.45 -6.14
CA MET A 203 19.68 -1.58 -5.38
C MET A 203 19.03 -2.59 -6.31
N THR A 204 19.05 -3.85 -5.92
CA THR A 204 18.42 -4.95 -6.64
C THR A 204 17.18 -5.42 -5.89
N PHE A 205 16.13 -5.68 -6.65
CA PHE A 205 14.88 -6.26 -6.20
C PHE A 205 14.70 -7.64 -6.81
N GLU A 206 14.29 -8.60 -6.00
CA GLU A 206 14.12 -9.98 -6.43
C GLU A 206 12.70 -10.46 -6.12
N LYS A 207 12.00 -10.91 -7.17
CA LYS A 207 10.70 -11.58 -7.09
C LYS A 207 9.63 -10.79 -6.32
N ILE A 208 9.47 -9.51 -6.61
CA ILE A 208 8.37 -8.70 -6.08
C ILE A 208 7.04 -9.29 -6.60
N PRO A 209 6.16 -9.80 -5.74
CA PRO A 209 4.89 -10.36 -6.17
C PRO A 209 3.89 -9.24 -6.47
N VAL A 210 3.18 -9.35 -7.58
CA VAL A 210 2.01 -8.54 -7.91
C VAL A 210 0.90 -9.48 -8.33
N ASP A 211 -0.27 -9.32 -7.72
CA ASP A 211 -1.43 -10.16 -8.02
C ASP A 211 -1.79 -10.08 -9.51
N ALA A 212 -2.02 -11.25 -10.10
CA ALA A 212 -2.44 -11.41 -11.49
C ALA A 212 -3.95 -11.68 -11.62
N SER A 213 -4.69 -11.60 -10.52
CA SER A 213 -6.14 -11.76 -10.44
C SER A 213 -6.82 -10.43 -10.09
N SER A 214 -7.87 -10.07 -10.81
CA SER A 214 -8.70 -8.90 -10.52
C SER A 214 -9.76 -9.18 -9.44
N LYS A 215 -9.81 -10.42 -8.92
CA LYS A 215 -10.93 -10.90 -8.09
C LYS A 215 -10.85 -10.45 -6.65
N MET A 216 -9.67 -10.01 -6.21
CA MET A 216 -9.46 -9.48 -4.87
C MET A 216 -8.88 -8.07 -4.92
N ASP A 217 -9.21 -7.27 -3.91
CA ASP A 217 -8.56 -5.97 -3.72
C ASP A 217 -7.05 -6.18 -3.49
N ALA A 218 -6.24 -5.51 -4.30
CA ALA A 218 -4.78 -5.60 -4.25
C ALA A 218 -4.22 -5.32 -2.84
N THR A 219 -4.86 -4.44 -2.06
CA THR A 219 -4.45 -4.14 -0.68
C THR A 219 -4.55 -5.38 0.21
N VAL A 220 -5.58 -6.21 0.04
CA VAL A 220 -5.77 -7.43 0.82
C VAL A 220 -4.72 -8.46 0.44
N MET A 221 -4.46 -8.66 -0.86
CA MET A 221 -3.42 -9.59 -1.32
C MET A 221 -2.02 -9.15 -0.89
N GLU A 222 -1.69 -7.87 -1.05
CA GLU A 222 -0.41 -7.30 -0.61
C GLU A 222 -0.21 -7.36 0.91
N SER A 223 -1.30 -7.38 1.68
CA SER A 223 -1.23 -7.57 3.14
C SER A 223 -0.84 -8.99 3.54
N LEU A 224 -1.01 -9.99 2.66
CA LEU A 224 -0.62 -11.38 2.91
C LEU A 224 0.89 -11.60 2.76
N GLU A 225 1.59 -10.61 2.22
CA GLU A 225 3.04 -10.63 2.06
C GLU A 225 3.77 -10.39 3.38
N PRO A 226 4.95 -10.99 3.60
CA PRO A 226 5.83 -11.58 2.58
C PRO A 226 5.59 -13.06 2.33
N PHE A 227 5.82 -13.46 1.07
CA PHE A 227 6.02 -14.86 0.71
C PHE A 227 7.52 -15.13 0.61
N ASP A 228 7.99 -16.20 1.25
CA ASP A 228 9.38 -16.64 1.17
C ASP A 228 9.62 -17.36 -0.17
N MET A 229 10.13 -16.58 -1.11
CA MET A 229 10.45 -17.01 -2.47
C MET A 229 11.69 -17.91 -2.56
N THR A 230 12.42 -18.13 -1.46
CA THR A 230 13.52 -19.11 -1.42
C THR A 230 13.00 -20.54 -1.39
N LYS A 231 11.74 -20.73 -0.94
CA LYS A 231 11.04 -22.02 -0.94
C LYS A 231 10.21 -22.24 -2.21
N ALA A 232 10.29 -21.34 -3.18
CA ALA A 232 9.63 -21.50 -4.46
C ALA A 232 10.29 -22.66 -5.23
N VAL A 233 9.48 -23.62 -5.66
CA VAL A 233 9.93 -24.78 -6.44
C VAL A 233 9.44 -24.66 -7.88
N LYS A 234 10.07 -25.39 -8.80
CA LYS A 234 9.56 -25.50 -10.17
C LYS A 234 8.18 -26.13 -10.15
N TYR A 235 7.35 -25.75 -11.13
CA TYR A 235 6.01 -26.30 -11.28
C TYR A 235 6.01 -27.84 -11.31
N ASP A 236 5.15 -28.41 -10.47
CA ASP A 236 4.72 -29.80 -10.50
C ASP A 236 3.21 -29.83 -10.21
N ALA A 237 2.45 -30.61 -10.98
CA ALA A 237 1.01 -30.73 -10.84
C ALA A 237 0.60 -31.30 -9.47
N ALA A 238 1.46 -32.10 -8.83
CA ALA A 238 1.19 -32.72 -7.53
C ALA A 238 0.92 -31.67 -6.43
N TYR A 239 1.51 -30.48 -6.52
CA TYR A 239 1.30 -29.42 -5.52
C TYR A 239 -0.12 -28.85 -5.52
N PHE A 240 -0.86 -29.00 -6.61
CA PHE A 240 -2.23 -28.51 -6.76
C PHE A 240 -3.27 -29.51 -6.25
N SER A 241 -2.87 -30.74 -5.91
CA SER A 241 -3.84 -31.73 -5.49
C SER A 241 -4.50 -31.35 -4.16
N GLY A 242 -5.83 -31.40 -4.12
CA GLY A 242 -6.62 -30.96 -2.97
C GLY A 242 -6.82 -29.44 -2.85
N TYR A 243 -6.35 -28.65 -3.81
CA TYR A 243 -6.43 -27.19 -3.82
C TYR A 243 -7.07 -26.65 -5.10
N LEU A 244 -7.73 -25.50 -4.99
CA LEU A 244 -8.16 -24.75 -6.16
C LEU A 244 -6.97 -23.96 -6.73
N ALA A 245 -6.97 -23.73 -8.04
CA ALA A 245 -6.01 -22.87 -8.72
C ALA A 245 -6.75 -21.79 -9.52
N ASP A 246 -6.55 -20.53 -9.18
CA ASP A 246 -7.16 -19.44 -9.94
C ASP A 246 -6.42 -19.19 -11.25
N ARG A 247 -7.15 -18.86 -12.32
CA ARG A 247 -6.57 -18.44 -13.59
C ARG A 247 -6.35 -16.94 -13.54
N TYR A 248 -5.17 -16.46 -13.92
CA TYR A 248 -4.95 -15.02 -14.01
C TYR A 248 -5.86 -14.41 -15.08
N ASP A 249 -6.33 -13.19 -14.82
CA ASP A 249 -7.08 -12.35 -15.74
C ASP A 249 -6.41 -10.99 -15.97
N ILE A 250 -5.30 -10.72 -15.29
CA ILE A 250 -4.43 -9.56 -15.49
C ILE A 250 -3.13 -10.03 -16.15
N ALA A 251 -2.87 -9.54 -17.37
CA ALA A 251 -1.63 -9.81 -18.07
C ALA A 251 -0.44 -9.10 -17.40
N GLU A 252 0.77 -9.58 -17.64
CA GLU A 252 2.00 -9.00 -17.07
C GLU A 252 2.11 -7.50 -17.36
N ASN A 253 1.90 -7.08 -18.61
CA ASN A 253 1.95 -5.67 -19.00
C ASN A 253 1.00 -4.77 -18.22
N ASP A 254 -0.15 -5.30 -17.76
CA ASP A 254 -1.16 -4.58 -16.99
C ASP A 254 -0.82 -4.54 -15.49
N ALA A 255 -0.12 -5.56 -14.97
CA ALA A 255 0.36 -5.62 -13.59
C ALA A 255 1.66 -4.82 -13.38
N ARG A 256 2.46 -4.63 -14.42
CA ARG A 256 3.76 -3.93 -14.41
C ARG A 256 3.75 -2.55 -13.73
N PRO A 257 2.79 -1.64 -13.99
CA PRO A 257 2.79 -0.31 -13.36
C PRO A 257 2.82 -0.38 -11.83
N ARG A 258 2.16 -1.39 -11.24
CA ARG A 258 2.16 -1.61 -9.79
C ARG A 258 3.54 -2.02 -9.27
N ALA A 259 4.24 -2.91 -9.98
CA ALA A 259 5.61 -3.28 -9.64
C ALA A 259 6.55 -2.06 -9.68
N ASN A 260 6.47 -1.26 -10.75
CA ASN A 260 7.25 -0.04 -10.90
C ASN A 260 6.97 0.96 -9.75
N GLU A 261 5.71 1.14 -9.35
CA GLU A 261 5.35 1.99 -8.21
C GLU A 261 6.00 1.52 -6.90
N ARG A 262 5.95 0.21 -6.62
CA ARG A 262 6.53 -0.38 -5.40
C ARG A 262 8.06 -0.23 -5.36
N VAL A 263 8.73 -0.42 -6.50
CA VAL A 263 10.17 -0.20 -6.65
C VAL A 263 10.53 1.26 -6.42
N LYS A 264 9.86 2.19 -7.12
CA LYS A 264 10.10 3.64 -7.00
C LYS A 264 9.90 4.15 -5.57
N ASN A 265 8.81 3.73 -4.92
CA ASN A 265 8.54 4.11 -3.52
C ASN A 265 9.66 3.61 -2.59
N THR A 266 10.09 2.35 -2.75
CA THR A 266 11.17 1.79 -1.92
C THR A 266 12.50 2.51 -2.16
N PHE A 267 12.85 2.77 -3.42
CA PHE A 267 14.05 3.51 -3.77
C PHE A 267 14.03 4.91 -3.15
N ARG A 268 12.89 5.61 -3.27
CA ARG A 268 12.69 6.94 -2.67
C ARG A 268 12.84 6.91 -1.16
N ASP A 269 12.23 5.94 -0.49
CA ASP A 269 12.28 5.80 0.97
C ASP A 269 13.73 5.52 1.43
N LYS A 270 14.46 4.63 0.73
CA LYS A 270 15.89 4.36 1.01
C LYS A 270 16.78 5.57 0.77
N MET A 271 16.52 6.39 -0.24
CA MET A 271 17.23 7.65 -0.46
C MET A 271 16.87 8.67 0.63
N ARG A 272 15.61 8.71 1.08
CA ARG A 272 15.14 9.61 2.13
C ARG A 272 15.77 9.29 3.49
N GLU A 273 15.96 8.00 3.80
CA GLU A 273 16.68 7.52 5.00
C GLU A 273 18.13 8.05 5.08
N GLN A 274 18.77 8.35 3.95
CA GLN A 274 20.11 8.94 3.93
C GLN A 274 20.14 10.45 4.23
N VAL A 275 18.98 11.11 4.31
CA VAL A 275 18.89 12.56 4.52
C VAL A 275 18.67 12.85 6.00
N SER A 276 19.69 13.39 6.65
CA SER A 276 19.69 13.78 8.06
C SER A 276 20.05 15.26 8.24
N GLY A 277 19.73 15.82 9.41
CA GLY A 277 20.10 17.20 9.77
C GLY A 277 19.17 18.29 9.23
N TYR A 278 17.95 17.95 8.82
CA TYR A 278 16.92 18.89 8.35
C TYR A 278 15.63 18.73 9.17
N ASP A 279 14.92 19.83 9.41
CA ASP A 279 13.65 19.82 10.13
C ASP A 279 12.49 19.29 9.28
N THR A 280 12.48 19.63 7.99
CA THR A 280 11.54 19.07 7.01
C THR A 280 12.30 18.67 5.75
N VAL A 281 11.83 17.63 5.09
CA VAL A 281 12.42 17.16 3.83
C VAL A 281 11.32 16.61 2.94
N ASP A 282 11.19 17.21 1.77
CA ASP A 282 10.16 16.88 0.79
C ASP A 282 10.81 16.45 -0.53
N ALA A 283 10.35 15.34 -1.12
CA ALA A 283 10.84 14.90 -2.43
C ALA A 283 10.34 15.86 -3.52
N LYS A 284 11.23 16.29 -4.41
CA LYS A 284 10.91 17.24 -5.51
C LYS A 284 11.03 16.60 -6.89
N ALA A 285 12.03 15.75 -7.09
CA ALA A 285 12.26 15.08 -8.36
C ALA A 285 12.91 13.72 -8.13
N GLU A 286 12.62 12.77 -9.00
CA GLU A 286 13.24 11.45 -9.01
C GLU A 286 13.51 11.02 -10.46
N ASN A 287 14.69 10.48 -10.68
CA ASN A 287 15.06 9.84 -11.94
C ASN A 287 15.62 8.47 -11.56
N ILE A 288 14.86 7.42 -11.88
CA ILE A 288 15.14 6.03 -11.51
C ILE A 288 15.04 5.20 -12.78
N ASN A 289 16.15 4.58 -13.15
CA ASN A 289 16.24 3.63 -14.25
C ASN A 289 16.12 2.22 -13.70
N LEU A 290 15.41 1.37 -14.44
CA LEU A 290 15.38 -0.07 -14.17
C LEU A 290 16.16 -0.80 -15.26
N SER A 291 17.05 -1.69 -14.84
CA SER A 291 17.80 -2.62 -15.68
C SER A 291 17.54 -4.06 -15.24
N ASP A 292 17.88 -5.04 -16.08
CA ASP A 292 17.68 -6.47 -15.83
C ASP A 292 16.25 -6.84 -15.40
N ALA A 293 15.27 -6.15 -15.99
CA ALA A 293 13.85 -6.27 -15.66
C ALA A 293 13.27 -7.59 -16.20
N LYS A 294 13.01 -8.53 -15.30
CA LYS A 294 12.45 -9.86 -15.59
C LYS A 294 11.13 -10.08 -14.87
N ALA A 295 10.13 -10.59 -15.57
CA ALA A 295 8.84 -11.01 -15.03
C ALA A 295 8.68 -12.53 -15.17
N GLU A 296 8.36 -13.20 -14.06
CA GLU A 296 8.11 -14.65 -14.01
C GLU A 296 6.71 -14.90 -13.43
N TYR A 297 6.07 -15.98 -13.84
CA TYR A 297 4.73 -16.33 -13.37
C TYR A 297 4.80 -17.34 -12.22
N ALA A 298 4.09 -17.08 -11.13
CA ALA A 298 4.09 -17.97 -9.97
C ALA A 298 2.69 -18.17 -9.36
N MET A 299 2.51 -19.31 -8.70
CA MET A 299 1.31 -19.60 -7.92
C MET A 299 1.66 -19.60 -6.44
N LEU A 300 0.97 -18.75 -5.67
CA LEU A 300 1.21 -18.57 -4.24
C LEU A 300 0.05 -19.16 -3.41
N PRO A 301 0.34 -19.82 -2.27
CA PRO A 301 -0.65 -20.54 -1.49
C PRO A 301 -1.38 -19.58 -0.55
N VAL A 302 -2.70 -19.51 -0.64
CA VAL A 302 -3.54 -18.67 0.21
C VAL A 302 -4.75 -19.46 0.70
N TRP A 303 -5.00 -19.44 2.00
CA TRP A 303 -6.26 -19.86 2.55
C TRP A 303 -7.25 -18.70 2.53
N MET A 304 -8.42 -18.92 1.95
CA MET A 304 -9.41 -17.89 1.69
C MET A 304 -10.76 -18.27 2.32
N MET A 305 -11.43 -17.26 2.87
CA MET A 305 -12.83 -17.38 3.29
C MET A 305 -13.53 -16.03 3.13
N THR A 306 -14.70 -16.02 2.49
CA THR A 306 -15.53 -14.83 2.37
C THR A 306 -16.92 -15.07 2.97
N THR A 307 -17.37 -14.14 3.80
CA THR A 307 -18.71 -14.17 4.39
C THR A 307 -19.47 -12.87 4.09
N LYS A 308 -20.79 -12.94 3.95
CA LYS A 308 -21.64 -11.76 3.76
C LYS A 308 -22.36 -11.43 5.06
N TYR A 309 -22.29 -10.17 5.48
CA TYR A 309 -22.97 -9.65 6.65
C TYR A 309 -23.58 -8.29 6.34
N GLU A 310 -24.90 -8.14 6.56
CA GLU A 310 -25.67 -6.92 6.24
C GLU A 310 -25.41 -6.39 4.82
N GLY A 311 -25.36 -7.29 3.84
CA GLY A 311 -25.12 -6.94 2.43
C GLY A 311 -23.67 -6.60 2.07
N THR A 312 -22.75 -6.58 3.05
CA THR A 312 -21.31 -6.33 2.83
C THR A 312 -20.53 -7.65 2.89
N SER A 313 -19.61 -7.85 1.95
CA SER A 313 -18.70 -9.00 1.95
C SER A 313 -17.47 -8.73 2.81
N TYR A 314 -17.12 -9.67 3.68
CA TYR A 314 -15.94 -9.67 4.52
C TYR A 314 -15.06 -10.85 4.11
N THR A 315 -13.87 -10.54 3.59
CA THR A 315 -12.91 -11.52 3.10
C THR A 315 -11.75 -11.63 4.06
N PHE A 316 -11.35 -12.88 4.30
CA PHE A 316 -10.22 -13.25 5.14
C PHE A 316 -9.26 -14.07 4.28
N GLY A 317 -8.02 -13.61 4.21
CA GLY A 317 -6.92 -14.33 3.60
C GLY A 317 -5.92 -14.77 4.67
N ILE A 318 -5.31 -15.92 4.50
CA ILE A 318 -4.20 -16.38 5.33
C ILE A 318 -3.11 -16.88 4.40
N ASN A 319 -1.90 -16.36 4.57
CA ASN A 319 -0.73 -16.81 3.82
C ASN A 319 -0.50 -18.31 4.14
N GLY A 320 -0.58 -19.16 3.10
CA GLY A 320 -0.48 -20.61 3.22
C GLY A 320 0.92 -21.12 3.56
N GLN A 321 1.93 -20.24 3.63
CA GLN A 321 3.29 -20.56 4.02
C GLN A 321 3.62 -20.08 5.44
N THR A 322 3.22 -18.84 5.79
CA THR A 322 3.58 -18.21 7.08
C THR A 322 2.46 -18.29 8.12
N GLY A 323 1.21 -18.46 7.69
CA GLY A 323 0.03 -18.39 8.55
C GLY A 323 -0.34 -16.96 8.96
N GLU A 324 0.27 -15.94 8.35
CA GLU A 324 -0.12 -14.54 8.54
C GLU A 324 -1.53 -14.34 7.99
N MET A 325 -2.42 -13.81 8.84
CA MET A 325 -3.84 -13.68 8.56
C MET A 325 -4.18 -12.22 8.34
N VAL A 326 -4.99 -11.95 7.33
CA VAL A 326 -5.49 -10.64 6.94
C VAL A 326 -7.00 -10.68 6.82
N GLY A 327 -7.67 -9.67 7.35
CA GLY A 327 -9.08 -9.44 7.08
C GLY A 327 -9.63 -8.23 7.79
N SER A 328 -10.92 -7.98 7.52
CA SER A 328 -11.68 -6.93 8.17
C SER A 328 -12.95 -7.51 8.80
N LEU A 329 -13.38 -6.92 9.92
CA LEU A 329 -14.55 -7.32 10.67
C LEU A 329 -15.60 -6.19 10.69
N PRO A 330 -16.90 -6.52 10.66
CA PRO A 330 -17.95 -5.52 10.81
C PRO A 330 -17.88 -4.86 12.19
N VAL A 331 -18.07 -3.54 12.20
CA VAL A 331 -18.19 -2.76 13.44
C VAL A 331 -19.66 -2.52 13.73
N ASP A 332 -20.14 -3.04 14.86
CA ASP A 332 -21.47 -2.74 15.35
C ASP A 332 -21.53 -1.28 15.86
N LYS A 333 -22.39 -0.45 15.26
CA LYS A 333 -22.54 0.96 15.64
C LYS A 333 -23.08 1.13 17.07
N GLY A 334 -23.97 0.24 17.50
CA GLY A 334 -24.50 0.25 18.86
C GLY A 334 -23.42 -0.09 19.89
N LEU A 335 -22.63 -1.14 19.63
CA LEU A 335 -21.49 -1.47 20.49
C LEU A 335 -20.43 -0.37 20.47
N TYR A 336 -20.18 0.28 19.33
CA TYR A 336 -19.27 1.42 19.23
C TYR A 336 -19.67 2.54 20.19
N TRP A 337 -20.92 3.02 20.10
CA TRP A 337 -21.41 4.10 20.97
C TRP A 337 -21.47 3.69 22.43
N LEU A 338 -21.88 2.45 22.72
CA LEU A 338 -21.88 1.92 24.08
C LEU A 338 -20.46 1.92 24.68
N ARG A 339 -19.45 1.45 23.94
CA ARG A 339 -18.05 1.42 24.41
C ARG A 339 -17.47 2.82 24.55
N PHE A 340 -17.84 3.76 23.69
CA PHE A 340 -17.49 5.17 23.81
C PHE A 340 -18.05 5.78 25.10
N VAL A 341 -19.35 5.61 25.37
CA VAL A 341 -20.00 6.12 26.59
C VAL A 341 -19.42 5.49 27.85
N ILE A 342 -19.14 4.18 27.84
CA ILE A 342 -18.48 3.50 28.97
C ILE A 342 -17.08 4.09 29.20
N GLY A 343 -16.29 4.27 28.14
CA GLY A 343 -14.94 4.87 28.26
C GLY A 343 -14.98 6.28 28.84
N MET A 344 -15.89 7.11 28.35
CA MET A 344 -16.12 8.47 28.85
C MET A 344 -16.60 8.48 30.30
N ALA A 345 -17.58 7.65 30.66
CA ALA A 345 -18.14 7.61 32.01
C ALA A 345 -17.10 7.15 33.04
N VAL A 346 -16.29 6.14 32.69
CA VAL A 346 -15.22 5.64 33.57
C VAL A 346 -14.12 6.69 33.73
N SER A 347 -13.67 7.34 32.65
CA SER A 347 -12.66 8.39 32.75
C SER A 347 -13.15 9.59 33.55
N PHE A 348 -14.41 9.99 33.36
CA PHE A 348 -15.03 11.09 34.08
C PHE A 348 -15.12 10.79 35.58
N ALA A 349 -15.57 9.59 35.95
CA ALA A 349 -15.62 9.18 37.35
C ALA A 349 -14.24 9.18 38.02
N ILE A 350 -13.19 8.75 37.30
CA ILE A 350 -11.82 8.73 37.81
C ILE A 350 -11.28 10.16 37.98
N ILE A 351 -11.44 11.03 36.99
CA ILE A 351 -10.96 12.42 37.05
C ILE A 351 -11.71 13.19 38.14
N LEU A 352 -13.03 13.03 38.24
CA LEU A 352 -13.83 13.61 39.30
C LEU A 352 -13.36 13.17 40.69
N LEU A 353 -13.07 11.87 40.87
CA LEU A 353 -12.54 11.34 42.13
C LEU A 353 -11.17 11.96 42.44
N LEU A 354 -10.27 12.07 41.47
CA LEU A 354 -8.96 12.71 41.66
C LEU A 354 -9.10 14.19 42.05
N ILE A 355 -10.04 14.93 41.44
CA ILE A 355 -10.33 16.32 41.80
C ILE A 355 -10.87 16.41 43.24
N LEU A 356 -11.75 15.50 43.66
CA LEU A 356 -12.28 15.48 45.02
C LEU A 356 -11.22 15.15 46.08
N PHE A 357 -10.26 14.28 45.76
CA PHE A 357 -9.19 13.90 46.71
C PHE A 357 -8.02 14.90 46.76
N PHE A 358 -7.63 15.51 45.64
CA PHE A 358 -6.44 16.36 45.55
C PHE A 358 -6.74 17.85 45.32
N GLY A 359 -7.97 18.22 44.96
CA GLY A 359 -8.37 19.58 44.65
C GLY A 359 -8.64 20.40 45.91
N LYS A 360 -7.80 21.41 46.18
CA LYS A 360 -7.98 22.35 47.30
C LYS A 360 -9.16 23.32 47.12
N SER A 361 -9.74 23.41 45.92
CA SER A 361 -10.66 24.51 45.52
C SER A 361 -12.12 24.10 45.33
N GLY A 362 -12.50 22.85 45.60
CA GLY A 362 -13.84 22.32 45.28
C GLY A 362 -14.13 22.23 43.77
N ILE A 363 -15.30 21.72 43.40
CA ILE A 363 -15.70 21.56 41.98
C ILE A 363 -16.29 22.87 41.45
N THR A 364 -15.64 23.46 40.44
CA THR A 364 -16.19 24.62 39.71
C THR A 364 -16.88 24.18 38.42
N ILE A 365 -17.88 24.94 37.95
CA ILE A 365 -18.58 24.66 36.68
C ILE A 365 -17.59 24.59 35.51
N LYS A 366 -16.61 25.50 35.47
CA LYS A 366 -15.55 25.48 34.45
C LYS A 366 -14.71 24.19 34.51
N GLY A 367 -14.36 23.72 35.72
CA GLY A 367 -13.64 22.46 35.92
C GLY A 367 -14.43 21.24 35.45
N ALA A 368 -15.74 21.19 35.73
CA ALA A 368 -16.61 20.11 35.28
C ALA A 368 -16.74 20.05 33.74
N VAL A 369 -16.81 21.21 33.08
CA VAL A 369 -16.83 21.26 31.61
C VAL A 369 -15.51 20.77 31.01
N ILE A 370 -14.36 21.15 31.58
CA ILE A 370 -13.04 20.68 31.13
C ILE A 370 -12.91 19.16 31.29
N ASP A 371 -13.33 18.62 32.44
CA ASP A 371 -13.32 17.18 32.71
C ASP A 371 -14.18 16.41 31.70
N LEU A 372 -15.41 16.89 31.43
CA LEU A 372 -16.28 16.29 30.42
C LEU A 372 -15.60 16.22 29.05
N VAL A 373 -14.91 17.29 28.63
CA VAL A 373 -14.20 17.34 27.35
C VAL A 373 -13.03 16.35 27.32
N ILE A 374 -12.21 16.32 28.38
CA ILE A 374 -11.10 15.36 28.48
C ILE A 374 -11.61 13.93 28.44
N SER A 375 -12.67 13.64 29.18
CA SER A 375 -13.31 12.33 29.23
C SER A 375 -13.90 11.90 27.90
N ALA A 376 -14.49 12.83 27.15
CA ALA A 376 -14.94 12.57 25.78
C ALA A 376 -13.79 12.20 24.85
N ILE A 377 -12.64 12.89 24.96
CA ILE A 377 -11.43 12.57 24.19
C ILE A 377 -10.89 11.18 24.56
N ILE A 378 -10.84 10.84 25.85
CA ILE A 378 -10.39 9.51 26.31
C ILE A 378 -11.34 8.42 25.79
N GLY A 379 -12.66 8.62 25.90
CA GLY A 379 -13.66 7.71 25.34
C GLY A 379 -13.50 7.52 23.84
N PHE A 380 -13.20 8.60 23.10
CA PHE A 380 -12.93 8.56 21.67
C PHE A 380 -11.67 7.74 21.36
N ILE A 381 -10.55 8.03 22.03
CA ILE A 381 -9.29 7.29 21.86
C ILE A 381 -9.50 5.79 22.16
N TYR A 382 -10.21 5.45 23.25
CA TYR A 382 -10.51 4.07 23.60
C TYR A 382 -11.27 3.34 22.49
N VAL A 383 -12.36 3.93 21.99
CA VAL A 383 -13.14 3.29 20.94
C VAL A 383 -12.40 3.26 19.59
N SER A 384 -11.56 4.25 19.30
CA SER A 384 -10.68 4.25 18.13
C SER A 384 -9.65 3.11 18.17
N ILE A 385 -9.06 2.82 19.33
CA ILE A 385 -8.16 1.67 19.51
C ILE A 385 -8.92 0.36 19.27
N LEU A 386 -10.12 0.21 19.84
CA LEU A 386 -10.95 -0.97 19.62
C LEU A 386 -11.32 -1.13 18.13
N LYS A 387 -11.64 -0.02 17.45
CA LYS A 387 -11.95 -0.01 16.01
C LYS A 387 -10.73 -0.35 15.16
N GLY A 388 -9.55 0.15 15.53
CA GLY A 388 -8.28 -0.20 14.87
C GLY A 388 -7.99 -1.69 14.93
N GLY A 389 -8.37 -2.37 16.01
CA GLY A 389 -8.23 -3.83 16.13
C GLY A 389 -9.19 -4.65 15.27
N MET A 390 -10.13 -4.05 14.52
CA MET A 390 -11.13 -4.76 13.70
C MET A 390 -10.67 -5.06 12.27
N SER A 391 -9.59 -4.43 11.81
CA SER A 391 -8.99 -4.67 10.50
C SER A 391 -7.48 -4.62 10.61
N ASN A 392 -6.80 -5.58 10.00
CA ASN A 392 -5.35 -5.57 9.85
C ASN A 392 -4.92 -5.50 8.37
N VAL A 393 -5.86 -5.17 7.47
CA VAL A 393 -5.55 -4.87 6.07
C VAL A 393 -4.69 -3.61 6.01
N GLN A 394 -3.49 -3.71 5.45
CA GLN A 394 -2.55 -2.62 5.31
C GLN A 394 -2.08 -2.50 3.87
N LYS A 395 -2.05 -1.28 3.34
CA LYS A 395 -1.52 -1.05 1.99
C LYS A 395 0.00 -1.16 2.01
N SER A 396 0.54 -2.23 1.43
CA SER A 396 1.98 -2.33 1.18
C SER A 396 2.33 -1.48 -0.04
N ARG A 397 2.83 -0.26 0.20
CA ARG A 397 3.25 0.63 -0.90
C ARG A 397 4.68 0.37 -1.36
N ALA A 398 5.43 -0.46 -0.64
CA ALA A 398 6.85 -0.68 -0.83
C ALA A 398 7.18 -2.15 -1.14
N ALA A 399 8.26 -2.34 -1.87
CA ALA A 399 8.94 -3.59 -2.17
C ALA A 399 10.14 -3.85 -1.23
N ALA A 400 10.26 -3.11 -0.12
CA ALA A 400 11.42 -3.17 0.78
C ALA A 400 11.76 -4.60 1.27
N ARG A 401 10.75 -5.46 1.45
CA ARG A 401 10.94 -6.87 1.87
C ARG A 401 11.54 -7.78 0.79
N TYR A 402 11.54 -7.33 -0.47
CA TYR A 402 12.08 -8.03 -1.64
C TYR A 402 13.34 -7.34 -2.19
N MET A 403 13.83 -6.32 -1.48
CA MET A 403 15.09 -5.68 -1.79
C MET A 403 16.22 -6.56 -1.23
N ASN A 404 17.23 -6.83 -2.04
CA ASN A 404 18.44 -7.50 -1.57
C ASN A 404 19.30 -6.47 -0.82
N ASP A 405 19.28 -6.47 0.51
CA ASP A 405 20.01 -5.50 1.33
C ASP A 405 21.52 -5.44 1.03
N SER A 406 22.11 -6.57 0.63
CA SER A 406 23.54 -6.64 0.28
C SER A 406 23.88 -5.96 -1.05
N SER A 407 22.88 -5.78 -1.92
CA SER A 407 23.03 -5.11 -3.22
C SER A 407 23.02 -3.58 -3.10
N TYR A 408 22.60 -3.04 -1.97
CA TYR A 408 22.41 -1.60 -1.79
C TYR A 408 23.75 -0.86 -1.78
N LYS A 409 23.96 -0.02 -2.79
CA LYS A 409 25.13 0.85 -2.90
C LYS A 409 24.70 2.30 -2.83
N LYS A 410 25.27 3.03 -1.87
CA LYS A 410 25.10 4.49 -1.80
C LYS A 410 25.95 5.14 -2.90
N GLY A 411 25.31 6.01 -3.67
CA GLY A 411 25.97 6.82 -4.69
C GLY A 411 26.43 8.17 -4.13
N LYS A 412 26.50 9.16 -5.01
CA LYS A 412 26.79 10.56 -4.67
C LYS A 412 25.72 11.12 -3.72
N ALA A 413 26.17 11.80 -2.67
CA ALA A 413 25.36 12.61 -1.77
C ALA A 413 25.84 14.06 -1.86
N VAL A 414 24.94 14.98 -2.21
CA VAL A 414 25.26 16.39 -2.39
C VAL A 414 24.17 17.24 -1.75
N ASP A 415 24.57 18.19 -0.90
CA ASP A 415 23.67 19.13 -0.23
C ASP A 415 24.07 20.54 -0.65
N ILE A 416 23.20 21.22 -1.39
CA ILE A 416 23.46 22.55 -1.94
C ILE A 416 22.54 23.55 -1.24
N PHE A 417 23.11 24.54 -0.56
CA PHE A 417 22.34 25.65 -0.04
C PHE A 417 21.74 26.46 -1.20
N MET A 418 20.44 26.75 -1.12
CA MET A 418 19.72 27.49 -2.16
C MET A 418 19.51 28.95 -1.74
N TYR A 419 18.74 29.17 -0.67
CA TYR A 419 18.43 30.50 -0.15
C TYR A 419 17.87 30.42 1.27
N SER A 420 17.74 31.58 1.92
CA SER A 420 17.12 31.74 3.23
C SER A 420 15.86 32.60 3.14
N LYS A 421 14.82 32.25 3.90
CA LYS A 421 13.64 33.11 4.13
C LYS A 421 13.53 33.41 5.62
N THR A 422 13.38 34.68 5.99
CA THR A 422 13.20 35.09 7.38
C THR A 422 11.83 35.71 7.56
N GLU A 423 11.02 35.15 8.46
CA GLU A 423 9.73 35.70 8.86
C GLU A 423 9.84 36.37 10.23
N LYS A 424 9.32 37.58 10.34
CA LYS A 424 9.32 38.38 11.57
C LYS A 424 7.91 38.38 12.15
N LYS A 425 7.76 37.91 13.40
CA LYS A 425 6.49 37.93 14.14
C LYS A 425 6.62 38.84 15.36
N GLU A 426 5.67 39.75 15.53
CA GLU A 426 5.61 40.62 16.72
C GLU A 426 5.08 39.84 17.92
N LYS A 427 5.75 39.96 19.06
CA LYS A 427 5.29 39.32 20.30
C LYS A 427 4.01 40.03 20.75
N GLN A 428 2.92 39.29 20.95
CA GLN A 428 1.71 39.86 21.55
C GLN A 428 2.08 40.44 22.91
N LYS A 429 1.79 41.73 23.14
CA LYS A 429 1.94 42.35 24.46
C LYS A 429 1.07 41.57 25.45
N GLN A 430 1.70 40.94 26.44
CA GLN A 430 1.00 40.39 27.60
C GLN A 430 0.39 41.51 28.44
#